data_AF-A0A932XEN7-F1
#
_entry.id   AF-A0A932XEN7-F1
#
_cell.length_a   1.000
_cell.length_b   1.000
_cell.length_c   1.000
_cell.angle_alpha   90.00
_cell.angle_beta   90.00
_cell.angle_gamma   90.00
#
_symmetry.space_group_name_H-M   'P 1'
#
loop_
_entity.id
_entity.type
_entity.pdbx_description
1 polymer ?
#
loop_
_entity_poly.entity_id
_entity_poly.type
_entity_poly.pdbx_seq_one_letter_code
_entity_poly.pdbx_strand_id
1 'polypeptide(L)' 'MTDRDNATAETLRELADRQRLRFSEAELVAGAVQLESILESLGELDQFEITGLEPTTYICFDDPSEVTNARA' A
#
# COMPACT_ATOMS: atom_id res chain seq x y z
N MET A 1 8.91 -1.23 22.58
CA MET A 1 8.48 -0.24 21.58
C MET A 1 9.74 0.40 21.08
N THR A 2 10.09 0.12 19.83
CA THR A 2 11.30 0.64 19.20
C THR A 2 11.03 2.03 18.60
N ASP A 3 12.07 2.81 18.34
CA ASP A 3 11.94 4.12 17.68
C ASP A 3 11.29 4.01 16.28
N ARG A 4 11.37 2.82 15.66
CA ARG A 4 10.78 2.51 14.36
C ARG A 4 9.26 2.36 14.44
N ASP A 5 8.75 1.63 15.44
CA ASP A 5 7.30 1.44 15.65
C ASP A 5 6.57 2.80 15.81
N ASN A 6 7.23 3.75 16.49
CA ASN A 6 6.71 5.10 16.71
C ASN A 6 6.60 5.90 15.41
N ALA A 7 7.62 5.81 14.53
CA ALA A 7 7.63 6.49 13.24
C ALA A 7 6.57 5.93 12.27
N THR A 8 6.35 4.62 12.28
CA THR A 8 5.30 4.00 11.43
C THR A 8 3.90 4.37 11.92
N ALA A 9 3.68 4.42 13.24
CA ALA A 9 2.40 4.86 13.80
C ALA A 9 2.11 6.34 13.52
N GLU A 10 3.13 7.21 13.55
CA GLU A 10 3.00 8.61 13.15
C GLU A 10 2.66 8.75 11.66
N THR A 11 3.35 8.00 10.80
CA THR A 11 3.06 7.95 9.36
C THR A 11 1.64 7.49 9.08
N LEU A 12 1.17 6.44 9.79
CA LEU A 12 -0.19 5.95 9.65
C LEU A 12 -1.22 6.98 10.11
N ARG A 13 -0.93 7.73 11.18
CA ARG A 13 -1.78 8.83 11.65
C ARG A 13 -1.89 9.94 10.60
N GLU A 14 -0.78 10.37 10.01
CA GLU A 14 -0.80 11.35 8.92
C GLU A 14 -1.59 10.86 7.70
N LEU A 15 -1.42 9.58 7.34
CA LEU A 15 -2.10 8.98 6.20
C LEU A 15 -3.62 8.91 6.45
N ALA A 16 -4.02 8.53 7.67
CA ALA A 16 -5.41 8.54 8.10
C ALA A 16 -6.02 9.93 7.98
N ASP A 17 -5.32 10.97 8.45
CA ASP A 17 -5.79 12.35 8.36
C ASP A 17 -5.97 12.82 6.91
N ARG A 18 -5.01 12.51 6.01
CA ARG A 18 -5.11 12.84 4.57
C ARG A 18 -6.31 12.17 3.90
N GLN A 19 -6.64 10.94 4.33
CA GLN A 19 -7.78 10.18 3.82
C GLN A 19 -9.08 10.44 4.59
N ARG A 20 -9.06 11.34 5.60
CA ARG A 20 -10.20 11.66 6.47
C ARG A 20 -10.75 10.45 7.22
N LEU A 21 -9.89 9.48 7.54
CA LEU A 21 -10.22 8.32 8.35
C LEU A 21 -10.04 8.66 9.82
N ARG A 22 -10.89 8.10 10.68
CA ARG A 22 -10.74 8.21 12.14
C ARG A 22 -10.42 6.85 12.71
N PHE A 23 -9.27 6.76 13.37
CA PHE A 23 -8.84 5.57 14.10
C PHE A 23 -8.71 5.91 15.58
N SER A 24 -9.08 4.96 16.42
CA SER A 24 -8.66 4.94 17.81
C SER A 24 -7.15 4.70 17.92
N GLU A 25 -6.58 5.02 19.08
CA GLU A 25 -5.16 4.79 19.32
C GLU A 25 -4.79 3.30 19.26
N ALA A 26 -5.68 2.41 19.71
CA ALA A 26 -5.51 0.97 19.58
C ALA A 26 -5.47 0.50 18.11
N GLU A 27 -6.34 1.08 17.26
CA GLU A 27 -6.35 0.79 15.82
C GLU A 27 -5.12 1.33 15.10
N LEU A 28 -4.60 2.50 15.51
CA LEU A 28 -3.35 3.03 14.97
C LEU A 28 -2.16 2.13 15.29
N VAL A 29 -2.09 1.60 16.52
CA VAL A 29 -1.01 0.67 16.91
C VAL A 29 -1.11 -0.65 16.15
N ALA A 30 -2.31 -1.24 16.08
CA ALA A 30 -2.52 -2.48 15.32
C ALA A 30 -2.26 -2.29 13.82
N GLY A 31 -2.71 -1.17 13.26
CA GLY A 31 -2.51 -0.80 11.87
C GLY A 31 -1.05 -0.52 11.53
N ALA A 32 -0.26 0.05 12.46
CA ALA A 32 1.16 0.29 12.25
C ALA A 32 1.91 -1.03 12.04
N VAL A 33 1.64 -2.05 12.86
CA VAL A 33 2.22 -3.39 12.71
C VAL A 33 1.85 -4.02 11.35
N GLN A 34 0.59 -3.88 10.92
CA GLN A 34 0.15 -4.38 9.61
C GLN A 34 0.80 -3.61 8.45
N LEU A 35 0.92 -2.30 8.57
CA LEU A 35 1.56 -1.45 7.58
C LEU A 35 3.04 -1.80 7.40
N GLU A 36 3.77 -2.07 8.48
CA GLU A 36 5.16 -2.52 8.40
C GLU A 36 5.29 -3.83 7.62
N SER A 37 4.44 -4.82 7.91
CA SER A 37 4.44 -6.08 7.18
C SER A 37 4.16 -5.88 5.68
N ILE A 38 3.23 -4.99 5.32
CA ILE A 38 2.95 -4.67 3.92
C ILE A 38 4.15 -4.01 3.25
N LEU A 39 4.77 -3.03 3.92
CA LEU A 39 5.95 -2.33 3.38
C LEU A 39 7.14 -3.28 3.20
N GLU A 40 7.34 -4.22 4.12
CA GLU A 40 8.35 -5.26 3.99
C GLU A 40 8.11 -6.15 2.76
N SER A 41 6.86 -6.60 2.55
CA SER A 41 6.51 -7.37 1.35
C SER A 41 6.66 -6.55 0.06
N LEU A 42 6.35 -5.25 0.08
CA LEU A 42 6.57 -4.38 -1.08
C LEU A 42 8.06 -4.14 -1.35
N GLY A 43 8.92 -4.19 -0.33
CA GLY A 43 10.37 -4.14 -0.51
C GLY A 43 10.92 -5.29 -1.35
N GLU A 44 10.22 -6.43 -1.43
CA GLU A 44 10.57 -7.51 -2.36
C GLU A 44 10.43 -7.06 -3.83
N LEU A 45 9.67 -6.01 -4.14
CA LEU A 45 9.56 -5.47 -5.49
C LEU A 45 10.77 -4.62 -5.90
N ASP A 46 11.58 -4.15 -4.95
CA ASP A 46 12.79 -3.39 -5.27
C ASP A 46 13.87 -4.25 -5.96
N GLN A 47 13.70 -5.58 -5.96
CA GLN A 47 14.60 -6.49 -6.66
C GLN A 47 14.42 -6.49 -8.19
N PHE A 48 13.34 -5.89 -8.70
CA PHE A 48 13.10 -5.80 -10.15
C PHE A 48 13.84 -4.59 -10.75
N GLU A 49 14.63 -4.81 -11.80
CA GLU A 49 15.26 -3.73 -12.55
C GLU A 49 14.20 -3.00 -13.39
N ILE A 50 13.77 -1.83 -12.93
CA ILE A 50 12.75 -1.00 -13.61
C ILE A 50 13.33 0.20 -14.35
N THR A 51 14.67 0.35 -14.37
CA THR A 51 15.34 1.46 -15.04
C THR A 51 15.05 1.45 -16.54
N GLY A 52 14.52 2.56 -17.06
CA GLY A 52 14.19 2.70 -18.48
C GLY A 52 12.84 2.10 -18.87
N LEU A 53 12.06 1.58 -17.91
CA LEU A 53 10.67 1.20 -18.14
C LEU A 53 9.75 2.41 -17.92
N GLU A 54 8.84 2.63 -18.87
CA GLU A 54 7.76 3.59 -18.71
C GLU A 54 6.61 2.97 -17.89
N PRO A 55 6.04 3.70 -16.91
CA PRO A 55 4.96 3.18 -16.09
C PRO A 55 3.66 3.03 -16.90
N THR A 56 3.12 1.82 -16.97
CA THR A 56 1.82 1.56 -17.61
C THR A 56 0.68 2.03 -16.71
N THR A 57 0.00 3.11 -17.10
CA THR A 57 -1.18 3.64 -16.35
C THR A 57 -2.50 3.02 -16.81
N TYR A 58 -2.60 2.71 -18.10
CA TYR A 58 -3.79 2.12 -18.71
C TYR A 58 -3.40 0.88 -19.48
N ILE A 59 -4.10 -0.22 -19.22
CA ILE A 59 -4.03 -1.42 -20.06
C ILE A 59 -5.18 -1.31 -21.07
N CYS A 60 -4.86 -1.05 -22.33
CA CYS A 60 -5.84 -1.08 -23.40
C CYS A 60 -6.06 -2.53 -23.83
N PHE A 61 -7.27 -3.03 -23.65
CA PHE A 61 -7.68 -4.33 -24.17
C PHE A 61 -8.23 -4.12 -25.58
N ASP A 62 -7.72 -4.87 -26.55
CA ASP A 62 -8.18 -4.81 -27.94
C ASP A 62 -9.61 -5.35 -28.10
N ASP A 63 -10.10 -6.13 -27.13
CA ASP A 63 -11.47 -6.59 -27.02
C ASP A 63 -12.05 -6.33 -25.61
N PRO A 64 -13.01 -5.42 -25.43
CA PRO A 64 -13.63 -5.14 -24.13
C PRO A 64 -14.44 -6.32 -23.57
N SER A 65 -14.68 -7.39 -24.34
CA SER A 65 -15.33 -8.61 -23.86
C SER A 65 -14.40 -9.56 -23.08
N GLU A 66 -13.08 -9.35 -23.12
CA GLU A 66 -12.10 -10.10 -22.31
C GLU A 66 -12.07 -9.66 -20.84
N VAL A 67 -12.75 -8.56 -20.49
CA VAL A 67 -12.95 -8.11 -19.10
C VAL A 67 -14.06 -8.94 -18.43
N THR A 68 -13.92 -10.26 -18.43
CA THR A 68 -14.82 -11.16 -17.68
C THR A 68 -14.34 -11.30 -16.23
N ASN A 69 -14.83 -10.36 -15.40
CA ASN A 69 -15.00 -10.38 -13.95
C ASN A 69 -14.15 -11.35 -13.09
N ALA A 70 -13.24 -10.77 -12.29
CA ALA A 70 -12.70 -11.33 -11.06
C ALA A 70 -13.74 -11.44 -9.91
N ARG A 71 -15.00 -11.79 -10.23
CA ARG A 71 -16.07 -12.11 -9.28
C ARG A 71 -17.06 -13.09 -9.93
N ALA A 72 -16.85 -14.39 -9.67
CA ALA A 72 -17.86 -15.44 -9.70
C ALA A 72 -17.73 -16.25 -8.41
#